data_AF-A0A413FXZ1-F1
#
_entry.id   AF-A0A413FXZ1-F1
#
_cell.length_a   1.000
_cell.length_b   1.000
_cell.length_c   1.000
_cell.angle_alpha   90.00
_cell.angle_beta   90.00
_cell.angle_gamma   90.00
#
_symmetry.space_group_name_H-M   'P 1'
#
loop_
_entity.id
_entity.type
_entity.pdbx_description
1 polymer ?
#
loop_
_entity_poly.entity_id
_entity_poly.type
_entity_poly.pdbx_seq_one_letter_code
_entity_poly.pdbx_strand_id
1 'polypeptide(L)'
;MDKLELFSKCLNLVEGRENPESWWGWWNEHESEVEKLLNHGEFLKLKPRSHGFSWVPVFGSQKGAITILEKNGIAFEISNLYQERYLEELDTYCKKQKRVQREKQKKFKAQHPEWFTQYPKFSKMLAKVLDSSDEIKSAATVEKIVEIEKKLGFILPTQVREFFLITEGVNVSTGLSISLSQLFNLTIHEEHYCVLGEFWKEADGDLLLLRPGEETVWYYAHEQDKVKFLRNTMYELLEKELVNYLREN
;
A
#
# COMPACT_ATOMS: atom_id res chain seq x y z
N MET A 1 -16.64 6.35 -42.19
CA MET A 1 -15.64 7.44 -42.09
C MET A 1 -14.56 7.26 -43.13
N ASP A 2 -14.08 8.36 -43.72
CA ASP A 2 -12.95 8.34 -44.64
C ASP A 2 -11.62 8.80 -43.99
N LYS A 3 -10.52 8.78 -44.75
CA LYS A 3 -9.19 9.16 -44.23
C LYS A 3 -9.09 10.64 -43.88
N LEU A 4 -9.85 11.51 -44.56
CA LEU A 4 -9.83 12.96 -44.32
C LEU A 4 -10.56 13.31 -43.03
N GLU A 5 -11.68 12.66 -42.75
CA GLU A 5 -12.40 12.78 -41.48
C GLU A 5 -11.52 12.32 -40.30
N LEU A 6 -10.79 11.21 -40.46
CA LEU A 6 -9.83 10.73 -39.45
C LEU A 6 -8.71 11.76 -39.20
N PHE A 7 -8.15 12.36 -40.25
CA PHE A 7 -7.12 13.39 -40.09
C PHE A 7 -7.66 14.66 -39.45
N SER A 8 -8.87 15.09 -39.80
CA SER A 8 -9.55 16.21 -39.16
C SER A 8 -9.74 15.94 -37.65
N LYS A 9 -10.16 14.73 -37.28
CA LYS A 9 -10.27 14.34 -35.88
C LYS A 9 -8.90 14.30 -35.17
N CYS A 10 -7.87 13.78 -35.84
CA CYS A 10 -6.50 13.79 -35.31
C CYS A 10 -6.00 15.23 -35.09
N LEU A 11 -6.31 16.17 -35.99
CA LEU A 11 -5.98 17.59 -35.84
C LEU A 11 -6.67 18.19 -34.61
N ASN A 12 -7.97 17.98 -34.45
CA ASN A 12 -8.69 18.43 -33.27
C ASN A 12 -8.08 17.89 -31.97
N LEU A 13 -7.64 16.62 -31.99
CA LEU A 13 -6.96 16.03 -30.85
C LEU A 13 -5.59 16.67 -30.59
N VAL A 14 -4.74 16.81 -31.62
CA VAL A 14 -3.39 17.38 -31.44
C VAL A 14 -3.44 18.83 -30.98
N GLU A 15 -4.39 19.61 -31.48
CA GLU A 15 -4.57 21.03 -31.16
C GLU A 15 -5.37 21.27 -29.86
N GLY A 16 -5.74 20.21 -29.13
CA GLY A 16 -6.39 20.36 -27.82
C GLY A 16 -7.87 20.75 -27.89
N ARG A 17 -8.56 20.48 -28.99
CA ARG A 17 -9.98 20.82 -29.20
C ARG A 17 -10.95 19.74 -28.73
N GLU A 18 -10.44 18.55 -28.41
CA GLU A 18 -11.23 17.44 -27.86
C GLU A 18 -11.19 17.42 -26.32
N ASN A 19 -12.20 16.79 -25.71
CA ASN A 19 -12.25 16.48 -24.29
C ASN A 19 -12.43 14.96 -24.08
N PRO A 20 -12.25 14.42 -22.85
CA PRO A 20 -12.35 12.98 -22.60
C PRO A 20 -13.67 12.36 -23.07
N GLU A 21 -14.79 13.00 -22.78
CA GLU A 21 -16.12 12.49 -23.10
C GLU A 21 -16.35 12.43 -24.62
N SER A 22 -16.01 13.50 -25.33
CA SER A 22 -16.13 13.58 -26.80
C SER A 22 -15.16 12.67 -27.53
N TRP A 23 -13.92 12.52 -27.05
CA TRP A 23 -12.94 11.60 -27.62
C TRP A 23 -13.38 10.14 -27.45
N TRP A 24 -13.81 9.76 -26.25
CA TRP A 24 -14.33 8.42 -25.99
C TRP A 24 -15.61 8.13 -26.77
N GLY A 25 -16.55 9.06 -26.81
CA GLY A 25 -17.79 8.92 -27.58
C GLY A 25 -17.50 8.68 -29.06
N TRP A 26 -16.67 9.53 -29.65
CA TRP A 26 -16.27 9.38 -31.05
C TRP A 26 -15.53 8.06 -31.30
N TRP A 27 -14.59 7.68 -30.41
CA TRP A 27 -13.85 6.44 -30.58
C TRP A 27 -14.76 5.22 -30.57
N ASN A 28 -15.71 5.14 -29.64
CA ASN A 28 -16.64 4.03 -29.52
C ASN A 28 -17.54 3.87 -30.75
N GLU A 29 -17.90 4.98 -31.41
CA GLU A 29 -18.70 4.96 -32.63
C GLU A 29 -17.88 4.56 -33.86
N HIS A 30 -16.59 4.91 -33.92
CA HIS A 30 -15.78 4.83 -35.13
C HIS A 30 -14.66 3.77 -35.08
N GLU A 31 -14.51 3.02 -33.98
CA GLU A 31 -13.39 2.08 -33.76
C GLU A 31 -13.17 1.11 -34.93
N SER A 32 -14.23 0.44 -35.38
CA SER A 32 -14.16 -0.55 -36.48
C SER A 32 -13.80 0.08 -37.83
N GLU A 33 -14.06 1.38 -38.01
CA GLU A 33 -13.73 2.12 -39.22
C GLU A 33 -12.27 2.59 -39.17
N VAL A 34 -11.82 3.10 -38.02
CA VAL A 34 -10.42 3.50 -37.77
C VAL A 34 -9.47 2.30 -37.96
N GLU A 35 -9.85 1.11 -37.48
CA GLU A 35 -9.04 -0.11 -37.60
C GLU A 35 -8.79 -0.52 -39.06
N LYS A 36 -9.74 -0.25 -39.97
CA LYS A 36 -9.58 -0.52 -41.40
C LYS A 36 -8.71 0.50 -42.12
N LEU A 37 -8.60 1.72 -41.59
CA LEU A 37 -7.89 2.85 -42.21
C LEU A 37 -6.43 2.95 -41.79
N LEU A 38 -6.09 2.43 -40.61
CA LEU A 38 -4.76 2.50 -40.02
C LEU A 38 -4.08 1.13 -40.00
N ASN A 39 -2.74 1.12 -39.98
CA ASN A 39 -2.08 -0.12 -39.61
C ASN A 39 -2.28 -0.39 -38.10
N HIS A 40 -2.12 -1.66 -37.70
CA HIS A 40 -2.36 -2.08 -36.33
C HIS A 40 -1.57 -1.28 -35.29
N GLY A 41 -0.33 -0.88 -35.59
CA GLY A 41 0.50 -0.09 -34.67
C GLY A 41 0.00 1.35 -34.48
N GLU A 42 -0.44 2.00 -35.56
CA GLU A 42 -1.07 3.33 -35.52
C GLU A 42 -2.41 3.29 -34.76
N PHE A 43 -3.22 2.28 -35.04
CA PHE A 43 -4.48 2.03 -34.34
C PHE A 43 -4.26 1.91 -32.83
N LEU A 44 -3.32 1.08 -32.39
CA LEU A 44 -3.04 0.86 -30.96
C LEU A 44 -2.49 2.09 -30.22
N LYS A 45 -1.81 3.00 -30.95
CA LYS A 45 -1.30 4.27 -30.40
C LYS A 45 -2.40 5.33 -30.30
N LEU A 46 -3.34 5.32 -31.24
CA LEU A 46 -4.48 6.26 -31.26
C LEU A 46 -5.60 5.82 -30.31
N LYS A 47 -5.75 4.51 -30.06
CA LYS A 47 -6.81 3.95 -29.22
C LYS A 47 -6.73 4.45 -27.77
N PRO A 48 -7.77 5.10 -27.23
CA PRO A 48 -7.85 5.44 -25.82
C PRO A 48 -7.93 4.16 -24.99
N ARG A 49 -7.20 4.13 -23.87
CA ARG A 49 -7.16 2.99 -22.94
C ARG A 49 -7.87 3.37 -21.66
N SER A 50 -8.61 2.43 -21.06
CA SER A 50 -9.25 2.67 -19.77
C SER A 50 -8.20 3.04 -18.71
N HIS A 51 -8.48 4.09 -17.93
CA HIS A 51 -7.60 4.59 -16.89
C HIS A 51 -8.43 5.24 -15.77
N GLY A 52 -7.90 5.23 -14.55
CA GLY A 52 -8.51 5.94 -13.40
C GLY A 52 -8.44 7.47 -13.45
N PHE A 53 -7.91 8.04 -14.54
CA PHE A 53 -7.82 9.48 -14.79
C PHE A 53 -8.42 9.77 -16.17
N SER A 54 -9.24 10.79 -16.28
CA SER A 54 -10.00 11.08 -17.51
C SER A 54 -9.10 11.60 -18.64
N TRP A 55 -8.02 12.32 -18.34
CA TRP A 55 -7.16 12.95 -19.36
C TRP A 55 -6.02 12.06 -19.88
N VAL A 56 -5.62 11.02 -19.14
CA VAL A 56 -4.56 10.08 -19.57
C VAL A 56 -4.85 9.41 -20.91
N PRO A 57 -6.07 8.89 -21.17
CA PRO A 57 -6.39 8.26 -22.45
C PRO A 57 -6.31 9.24 -23.62
N VAL A 58 -6.76 10.49 -23.43
CA VAL A 58 -6.73 11.54 -24.45
C VAL A 58 -5.29 11.97 -24.74
N PHE A 59 -4.48 12.19 -23.70
CA PHE A 59 -3.07 12.52 -23.84
C PHE A 59 -2.27 11.40 -24.53
N GLY A 60 -2.57 10.13 -24.21
CA GLY A 60 -1.97 8.98 -24.91
C GLY A 60 -2.34 8.96 -26.39
N SER A 61 -3.62 9.18 -26.70
CA SER A 61 -4.15 9.21 -28.06
C SER A 61 -3.57 10.36 -28.88
N GLN A 62 -3.33 11.52 -28.26
CA GLN A 62 -2.69 12.70 -28.89
C GLN A 62 -1.32 12.34 -29.48
N LYS A 63 -0.52 11.54 -28.78
CA LYS A 63 0.79 11.07 -29.28
C LYS A 63 0.66 10.16 -30.50
N GLY A 64 -0.38 9.34 -30.54
CA GLY A 64 -0.75 8.54 -31.71
C GLY A 64 -1.15 9.42 -32.89
N ALA A 65 -2.00 10.41 -32.66
CA ALA A 65 -2.43 11.37 -33.67
C ALA A 65 -1.26 12.17 -34.27
N ILE A 66 -0.33 12.66 -33.43
CA ILE A 66 0.91 13.32 -33.89
C ILE A 66 1.67 12.42 -34.87
N THR A 67 1.91 11.15 -34.51
CA THR A 67 2.64 10.20 -35.37
C THR A 67 1.93 10.00 -36.72
N ILE A 68 0.60 9.92 -36.71
CA ILE A 68 -0.22 9.74 -37.92
C ILE A 68 -0.13 10.98 -38.81
N LEU A 69 -0.26 12.19 -38.26
CA LEU A 69 -0.21 13.43 -39.02
C LEU A 69 1.19 13.69 -39.60
N GLU A 70 2.26 13.47 -38.82
CA GLU A 70 3.65 13.58 -39.26
C GLU A 70 3.95 12.67 -40.45
N LYS A 71 3.54 11.39 -40.37
CA LYS A 71 3.74 10.41 -41.44
C LYS A 71 3.01 10.78 -42.74
N ASN A 72 1.90 11.52 -42.65
CA ASN A 72 1.12 11.95 -43.80
C ASN A 72 1.45 13.40 -44.24
N GLY A 73 2.45 14.05 -43.64
CA GLY A 73 2.90 15.40 -44.03
C GLY A 73 1.88 16.50 -43.75
N ILE A 74 1.00 16.32 -42.77
CA ILE A 74 -0.04 17.29 -42.41
C ILE A 74 0.51 18.22 -41.31
N ALA A 75 0.41 19.53 -41.53
CA ALA A 75 0.81 20.53 -40.53
C ALA A 75 -0.22 20.62 -39.38
N PHE A 76 0.28 20.82 -38.16
CA PHE A 76 -0.53 20.96 -36.95
C PHE A 76 0.20 21.79 -35.89
N GLU A 77 -0.53 22.30 -34.90
CA GLU A 77 0.03 22.93 -33.71
C GLU A 77 -0.21 22.04 -32.48
N ILE A 78 0.86 21.67 -31.76
CA ILE A 78 0.72 20.81 -30.58
C ILE A 78 0.22 21.65 -29.40
N SER A 79 -0.91 21.25 -28.83
CA SER A 79 -1.43 21.80 -27.58
C SER A 79 -0.90 21.03 -26.36
N ASN A 80 -0.52 21.76 -25.32
CA ASN A 80 -0.13 21.19 -24.02
C ASN A 80 -1.33 20.91 -23.10
N LEU A 81 -2.55 21.23 -23.55
CA LEU A 81 -3.77 21.18 -22.72
C LEU A 81 -3.93 19.84 -21.99
N TYR A 82 -3.78 18.71 -22.67
CA TYR A 82 -4.05 17.40 -22.06
C TYR A 82 -3.02 17.00 -21.01
N GLN A 83 -1.77 17.40 -21.21
CA GLN A 83 -0.73 17.21 -20.21
C GLN A 83 -1.01 18.06 -18.98
N GLU A 84 -1.35 19.34 -19.17
CA GLU A 84 -1.69 20.25 -18.06
C GLU A 84 -2.91 19.75 -17.27
N ARG A 85 -3.99 19.35 -17.97
CA ARG A 85 -5.19 18.80 -17.34
C ARG A 85 -4.94 17.49 -16.60
N TYR A 86 -4.11 16.61 -17.15
CA TYR A 86 -3.69 15.40 -16.44
C TYR A 86 -2.93 15.74 -15.15
N LEU A 87 -2.00 16.69 -15.19
CA LEU A 87 -1.24 17.12 -14.00
C LEU A 87 -2.15 17.75 -12.93
N GLU A 88 -3.13 18.56 -13.33
CA GLU A 88 -4.15 19.12 -12.43
C GLU A 88 -5.00 18.02 -11.76
N GLU A 89 -5.43 17.02 -12.54
CA GLU A 89 -6.21 15.89 -12.05
C GLU A 89 -5.40 15.05 -11.05
N LEU A 90 -4.12 14.79 -11.38
CA LEU A 90 -3.18 14.07 -10.52
C LEU A 90 -2.93 14.82 -9.20
N ASP A 91 -2.69 16.13 -9.24
CA ASP A 91 -2.51 16.94 -8.03
C ASP A 91 -3.78 16.95 -7.16
N THR A 92 -4.95 17.09 -7.78
CA THR A 92 -6.24 17.03 -7.09
C THR A 92 -6.44 15.68 -6.41
N TYR A 93 -6.13 14.59 -7.10
CA TYR A 93 -6.18 13.24 -6.55
C TYR A 93 -5.22 13.09 -5.37
N CYS A 94 -3.96 13.50 -5.50
CA CYS A 94 -2.98 13.46 -4.41
C CYS A 94 -3.43 14.27 -3.19
N LYS A 95 -4.00 15.47 -3.39
CA LYS A 95 -4.57 16.29 -2.31
C LYS A 95 -5.74 15.59 -1.62
N LYS A 96 -6.64 14.96 -2.39
CA LYS A 96 -7.78 14.20 -1.86
C LYS A 96 -7.31 13.00 -1.03
N GLN A 97 -6.35 12.22 -1.53
CA GLN A 97 -5.77 11.09 -0.80
C GLN A 97 -5.10 11.54 0.51
N LYS A 98 -4.33 12.64 0.49
CA LYS A 98 -3.74 13.22 1.71
C LYS A 98 -4.81 13.63 2.74
N ARG A 99 -5.97 14.14 2.32
CA ARG A 99 -7.08 14.50 3.22
C ARG A 99 -7.70 13.25 3.85
N VAL A 100 -8.03 12.25 3.03
CA VAL A 100 -8.57 10.96 3.51
C VAL A 100 -7.61 10.34 4.52
N GLN A 101 -6.31 10.32 4.22
CA GLN A 101 -5.30 9.78 5.13
C GLN A 101 -5.21 10.54 6.46
N ARG A 102 -5.31 11.88 6.43
CA ARG A 102 -5.33 12.71 7.64
C ARG A 102 -6.57 12.44 8.49
N GLU A 103 -7.73 12.26 7.86
CA GLU A 103 -8.97 11.93 8.56
C GLU A 103 -8.91 10.54 9.20
N LYS A 104 -8.39 9.54 8.48
CA LYS A 104 -8.12 8.19 9.03
C LYS A 104 -7.20 8.27 10.24
N GLN A 105 -6.06 8.97 10.12
CA GLN A 105 -5.13 9.13 11.25
C GLN A 105 -5.75 9.86 12.44
N LYS A 106 -6.57 10.88 12.22
CA LYS A 106 -7.29 11.57 13.30
C LYS A 106 -8.26 10.65 14.02
N LYS A 107 -9.06 9.88 13.27
CA LYS A 107 -10.00 8.90 13.84
C LYS A 107 -9.26 7.85 14.65
N PHE A 108 -8.20 7.28 14.08
CA PHE A 108 -7.38 6.27 14.74
C PHE A 108 -6.73 6.80 16.03
N LYS A 109 -6.15 8.01 15.99
CA LYS A 109 -5.57 8.65 17.18
C LYS A 109 -6.60 8.92 18.28
N ALA A 110 -7.83 9.26 17.92
CA ALA A 110 -8.89 9.46 18.90
C ALA A 110 -9.35 8.14 19.56
N GLN A 111 -9.29 7.03 18.84
CA GLN A 111 -9.64 5.70 19.35
C GLN A 111 -8.52 5.06 20.18
N HIS A 112 -7.26 5.40 19.88
CA HIS A 112 -6.08 4.75 20.45
C HIS A 112 -5.02 5.79 20.89
N PRO A 113 -5.30 6.69 21.84
CA PRO A 113 -4.37 7.74 22.23
C PRO A 113 -3.08 7.24 22.91
N GLU A 114 -3.15 6.13 23.64
CA GLU A 114 -2.03 5.52 24.37
C GLU A 114 -0.92 5.08 23.41
N TRP A 115 -1.32 4.50 22.27
CA TRP A 115 -0.42 4.10 21.18
C TRP A 115 0.44 5.26 20.68
N PHE A 116 -0.15 6.44 20.44
CA PHE A 116 0.60 7.62 19.99
C PHE A 116 1.50 8.21 21.07
N THR A 117 1.26 7.87 22.34
CA THR A 117 2.07 8.33 23.47
C THR A 117 3.31 7.46 23.65
N GLN A 118 3.16 6.13 23.61
CA GLN A 118 4.30 5.20 23.75
C GLN A 118 5.03 4.92 22.42
N TYR A 119 4.29 4.72 21.33
CA TYR A 119 4.82 4.28 20.04
C TYR A 119 4.37 5.21 18.89
N PRO A 120 4.85 6.48 18.86
CA PRO A 120 4.36 7.49 17.93
C PRO A 120 4.66 7.21 16.44
N LYS A 121 5.77 6.57 16.08
CA LYS A 121 6.08 6.25 14.68
C LYS A 121 5.30 5.02 14.24
N PHE A 122 5.25 3.99 15.08
CA PHE A 122 4.51 2.77 14.79
C PHE A 122 3.02 3.05 14.63
N SER A 123 2.44 3.87 15.51
CA SER A 123 1.01 4.26 15.44
C SER A 123 0.67 5.03 14.17
N LYS A 124 1.56 5.94 13.74
CA LYS A 124 1.38 6.66 12.47
C LYS A 124 1.45 5.73 11.27
N MET A 125 2.33 4.72 11.32
CA MET A 125 2.47 3.74 10.26
C MET A 125 1.27 2.79 10.22
N LEU A 126 0.88 2.21 11.35
CA LEU A 126 -0.34 1.42 11.49
C LEU A 126 -1.56 2.18 10.95
N ALA A 127 -1.81 3.40 11.41
CA ALA A 127 -2.93 4.21 10.91
C ALA A 127 -2.90 4.50 9.39
N LYS A 128 -1.77 4.26 8.73
CA LYS A 128 -1.61 4.38 7.28
C LYS A 128 -1.87 3.07 6.55
N VAL A 129 -1.40 1.95 7.09
CA VAL A 129 -1.47 0.65 6.42
C VAL A 129 -2.72 -0.13 6.75
N LEU A 130 -3.36 0.13 7.91
CA LEU A 130 -4.51 -0.64 8.36
C LEU A 130 -5.64 -0.66 7.33
N ASP A 131 -6.03 -1.88 6.96
CA ASP A 131 -7.16 -2.20 6.10
C ASP A 131 -8.41 -2.57 6.94
N SER A 132 -9.45 -3.08 6.29
CA SER A 132 -10.70 -3.47 6.96
C SER A 132 -10.66 -4.88 7.58
N SER A 133 -9.68 -5.70 7.20
CA SER A 133 -9.43 -7.04 7.75
C SER A 133 -8.49 -7.02 8.96
N ASP A 134 -7.71 -5.96 9.12
CA ASP A 134 -6.78 -5.79 10.22
C ASP A 134 -7.49 -5.55 11.56
N GLU A 135 -6.90 -6.06 12.64
CA GLU A 135 -7.47 -6.00 13.98
C GLU A 135 -6.47 -5.44 14.98
N ILE A 136 -6.90 -4.45 15.76
CA ILE A 136 -6.21 -4.02 16.97
C ILE A 136 -7.15 -4.27 18.14
N LYS A 137 -6.75 -5.21 19.00
CA LYS A 137 -7.53 -5.57 20.18
C LYS A 137 -7.38 -4.49 21.26
N SER A 138 -8.40 -4.38 22.12
CA SER A 138 -8.35 -3.55 23.32
C SER A 138 -7.23 -3.98 24.27
N ALA A 139 -6.83 -3.10 25.18
CA ALA A 139 -5.86 -3.40 26.24
C ALA A 139 -6.20 -4.69 27.02
N ALA A 140 -5.18 -5.49 27.32
CA ALA A 140 -5.32 -6.61 28.23
C ALA A 140 -5.37 -6.13 29.69
N THR A 141 -6.08 -6.85 30.56
CA THR A 141 -6.03 -6.59 32.00
C THR A 141 -4.79 -7.22 32.63
N VAL A 142 -4.36 -6.68 33.77
CA VAL A 142 -3.20 -7.21 34.51
C VAL A 142 -3.43 -8.67 34.90
N GLU A 143 -4.66 -9.04 35.28
CA GLU A 143 -5.03 -10.40 35.67
C GLU A 143 -4.85 -11.38 34.50
N LYS A 144 -5.24 -10.98 33.29
CA LYS A 144 -5.10 -11.79 32.09
C LYS A 144 -3.63 -12.02 31.73
N ILE A 145 -2.80 -10.97 31.85
CA ILE A 145 -1.35 -11.10 31.65
C ILE A 145 -0.76 -12.08 32.65
N VAL A 146 -1.11 -11.95 33.94
CA VAL A 146 -0.63 -12.86 35.00
C VAL A 146 -1.10 -14.30 34.79
N GLU A 147 -2.30 -14.53 34.27
CA GLU A 147 -2.78 -15.87 33.92
C GLU A 147 -1.94 -16.50 32.81
N ILE A 148 -1.61 -15.74 31.77
CA ILE A 148 -0.78 -16.20 30.65
C ILE A 148 0.66 -16.45 31.12
N GLU A 149 1.25 -15.57 31.93
CA GLU A 149 2.58 -15.76 32.53
C GLU A 149 2.66 -17.05 33.34
N LYS A 150 1.62 -17.36 34.13
CA LYS A 150 1.53 -18.63 34.86
C LYS A 150 1.50 -19.84 33.93
N LYS A 151 0.79 -19.75 32.79
CA LYS A 151 0.74 -20.83 31.77
C LYS A 151 2.08 -21.00 31.06
N LEU A 152 2.76 -19.90 30.77
CA LEU A 152 4.08 -19.90 30.12
C LEU A 152 5.21 -20.33 31.08
N GLY A 153 5.01 -20.19 32.39
CA GLY A 153 5.98 -20.55 33.42
C GLY A 153 7.04 -19.47 33.67
N PHE A 154 6.85 -18.25 33.18
CA PHE A 154 7.76 -17.12 33.42
C PHE A 154 7.01 -15.78 33.34
N ILE A 155 7.63 -14.73 33.88
CA ILE A 155 7.10 -13.36 33.85
C ILE A 155 7.54 -12.68 32.55
N LEU A 156 6.60 -12.08 31.81
CA LEU A 156 6.92 -11.38 30.59
C LEU A 156 7.82 -10.16 30.88
N PRO A 157 8.76 -9.83 29.98
CA PRO A 157 9.60 -8.65 30.14
C PRO A 157 8.78 -7.36 30.27
N THR A 158 9.34 -6.34 30.91
CA THR A 158 8.58 -5.14 31.31
C THR A 158 7.96 -4.45 30.10
N GLN A 159 8.72 -4.25 29.02
CA GLN A 159 8.21 -3.58 27.83
C GLN A 159 7.16 -4.42 27.07
N VAL A 160 7.25 -5.74 27.16
CA VAL A 160 6.28 -6.66 26.56
C VAL A 160 4.96 -6.61 27.33
N ARG A 161 5.02 -6.54 28.67
CA ARG A 161 3.84 -6.30 29.51
C ARG A 161 3.21 -4.93 29.21
N GLU A 162 4.02 -3.88 29.13
CA GLU A 162 3.56 -2.53 28.80
C GLU A 162 2.85 -2.48 27.45
N PHE A 163 3.38 -3.19 26.44
CA PHE A 163 2.71 -3.37 25.16
C PHE A 163 1.33 -4.03 25.34
N PHE A 164 1.25 -5.14 26.09
CA PHE A 164 -0.02 -5.83 26.27
C PHE A 164 -1.07 -5.07 27.09
N LEU A 165 -0.61 -4.16 27.95
CA LEU A 165 -1.47 -3.21 28.67
C LEU A 165 -2.02 -2.08 27.78
N ILE A 166 -1.47 -1.87 26.59
CA ILE A 166 -2.06 -0.99 25.58
C ILE A 166 -2.99 -1.76 24.65
N THR A 167 -2.63 -3.00 24.30
CA THR A 167 -3.39 -3.83 23.37
C THR A 167 -3.23 -5.30 23.69
N GLU A 168 -4.28 -6.10 23.62
CA GLU A 168 -4.15 -7.55 23.72
C GLU A 168 -3.50 -8.16 22.46
N GLY A 169 -3.47 -7.41 21.36
CA GLY A 169 -2.80 -7.84 20.14
C GLY A 169 -3.09 -6.97 18.94
N VAL A 170 -2.19 -7.08 17.96
CA VAL A 170 -2.27 -6.45 16.65
C VAL A 170 -2.14 -7.53 15.61
N ASN A 171 -3.06 -7.52 14.65
CA ASN A 171 -3.00 -8.35 13.45
C ASN A 171 -3.10 -7.44 12.23
N VAL A 172 -2.07 -7.48 11.40
CA VAL A 172 -1.98 -6.80 10.12
C VAL A 172 -1.80 -7.86 9.04
N SER A 173 -2.69 -7.84 8.05
CA SER A 173 -2.80 -8.77 6.92
C SER A 173 -1.52 -8.87 6.10
N THR A 174 -0.64 -7.87 6.20
CA THR A 174 0.71 -7.85 5.61
C THR A 174 1.72 -8.74 6.34
N GLY A 175 1.28 -9.71 7.14
CA GLY A 175 2.16 -10.72 7.75
C GLY A 175 2.74 -10.33 9.12
N LEU A 176 2.02 -9.53 9.91
CA LEU A 176 2.38 -9.21 11.30
C LEU A 176 1.22 -9.57 12.22
N SER A 177 1.43 -10.50 13.14
CA SER A 177 0.48 -10.83 14.19
C SER A 177 1.19 -10.95 15.53
N ILE A 178 0.74 -10.21 16.54
CA ILE A 178 1.19 -10.33 17.93
C ILE A 178 -0.05 -10.40 18.80
N SER A 179 -0.25 -11.46 19.57
CA SER A 179 -1.43 -11.57 20.44
C SER A 179 -1.15 -12.29 21.74
N LEU A 180 -1.60 -11.72 22.86
CA LEU A 180 -1.42 -12.25 24.21
C LEU A 180 -1.99 -13.67 24.36
N SER A 181 -3.15 -13.93 23.75
CA SER A 181 -3.80 -15.25 23.83
C SER A 181 -3.12 -16.32 22.97
N GLN A 182 -2.24 -15.92 22.06
CA GLN A 182 -1.51 -16.80 21.15
C GLN A 182 -0.06 -17.00 21.57
N LEU A 183 0.34 -16.53 22.75
CA LEU A 183 1.68 -16.79 23.27
C LEU A 183 1.81 -18.28 23.66
N PHE A 184 2.91 -18.91 23.24
CA PHE A 184 3.24 -20.28 23.60
C PHE A 184 4.75 -20.51 23.67
N ASN A 185 5.17 -21.57 24.35
CA ASN A 185 6.57 -21.97 24.42
C ASN A 185 6.93 -22.88 23.25
N LEU A 186 8.09 -22.63 22.64
CA LEU A 186 8.65 -23.41 21.55
C LEU A 186 10.14 -23.68 21.82
N THR A 187 10.58 -24.90 21.55
CA THR A 187 12.00 -25.27 21.62
C THR A 187 12.58 -25.31 20.23
N ILE A 188 13.66 -24.54 20.00
CA ILE A 188 14.36 -24.47 18.72
C ILE A 188 15.85 -24.65 19.01
N HIS A 189 16.49 -25.64 18.38
CA HIS A 189 17.92 -25.93 18.60
C HIS A 189 18.29 -26.08 20.09
N GLU A 190 17.48 -26.83 20.85
CA GLU A 190 17.62 -27.08 22.30
C GLU A 190 17.38 -25.85 23.20
N GLU A 191 17.20 -24.67 22.62
CA GLU A 191 16.91 -23.41 23.33
C GLU A 191 15.40 -23.19 23.47
N HIS A 192 14.98 -22.61 24.60
CA HIS A 192 13.57 -22.41 24.93
C HIS A 192 13.15 -20.96 24.67
N TYR A 193 12.09 -20.79 23.89
CA TYR A 193 11.56 -19.48 23.52
C TYR A 193 10.07 -19.38 23.83
N CYS A 194 9.63 -18.17 24.14
CA CYS A 194 8.24 -17.76 24.07
C CYS A 194 7.99 -17.12 22.70
N VAL A 195 7.04 -17.66 21.94
CA VAL A 195 6.61 -17.10 20.66
C VAL A 195 5.66 -15.94 20.94
N LEU A 196 5.99 -14.74 20.46
CA LEU A 196 5.15 -13.54 20.55
C LEU A 196 4.05 -13.49 19.49
N GLY A 197 4.32 -14.14 18.36
CA GLY A 197 3.44 -14.20 17.20
C GLY A 197 4.23 -14.30 15.91
N GLU A 198 3.59 -13.94 14.81
CA GLU A 198 4.11 -14.08 13.45
C GLU A 198 4.64 -12.76 12.91
N PHE A 199 5.74 -12.84 12.17
CA PHE A 199 6.33 -11.71 11.49
C PHE A 199 7.02 -12.18 10.21
N TRP A 200 6.29 -12.18 9.09
CA TRP A 200 6.69 -12.74 7.79
C TRP A 200 7.69 -11.85 7.05
N LYS A 201 8.84 -11.62 7.66
CA LYS A 201 9.89 -10.76 7.12
C LYS A 201 10.63 -11.39 5.94
N GLU A 202 10.88 -12.70 5.99
CA GLU A 202 11.59 -13.44 4.94
C GLU A 202 10.67 -14.45 4.25
N ALA A 203 9.81 -15.14 5.01
CA ALA A 203 8.85 -16.12 4.51
C ALA A 203 7.59 -16.19 5.37
N ASP A 204 6.55 -16.87 4.87
CA ASP A 204 5.39 -17.21 5.66
C ASP A 204 5.76 -18.21 6.79
N GLY A 205 5.16 -18.00 7.96
CA GLY A 205 5.43 -18.82 9.15
C GLY A 205 6.66 -18.40 9.98
N ASP A 206 7.32 -17.30 9.62
CA ASP A 206 8.36 -16.70 10.46
C ASP A 206 7.81 -16.17 11.78
N LEU A 207 8.60 -16.28 12.85
CA LEU A 207 8.15 -16.02 14.22
C LEU A 207 8.96 -14.94 14.95
N LEU A 208 8.27 -14.17 15.79
CA LEU A 208 8.87 -13.33 16.82
C LEU A 208 9.05 -14.13 18.11
N LEU A 209 10.26 -14.09 18.66
CA LEU A 209 10.64 -14.90 19.80
C LEU A 209 11.17 -14.02 20.94
N LEU A 210 10.95 -14.48 22.17
CA LEU A 210 11.59 -14.00 23.39
C LEU A 210 12.23 -15.17 24.12
N ARG A 211 13.37 -14.93 24.77
CA ARG A 211 13.90 -15.87 25.76
C ARG A 211 13.35 -15.53 27.13
N PRO A 212 12.92 -16.52 27.94
CA PRO A 212 12.46 -16.26 29.30
C PRO A 212 13.50 -15.47 30.12
N GLY A 213 13.09 -14.32 30.68
CA GLY A 213 13.96 -13.45 31.47
C GLY A 213 14.81 -12.45 30.67
N GLU A 214 14.72 -12.44 29.34
CA GLU A 214 15.40 -11.46 28.47
C GLU A 214 14.41 -10.47 27.84
N GLU A 215 14.84 -9.21 27.65
CA GLU A 215 14.09 -8.20 26.87
C GLU A 215 14.33 -8.31 25.36
N THR A 216 15.37 -9.07 24.96
CA THR A 216 15.79 -9.19 23.56
C THR A 216 14.75 -9.94 22.75
N VAL A 217 14.34 -9.31 21.65
CA VAL A 217 13.47 -9.91 20.64
C VAL A 217 14.34 -10.60 19.60
N TRP A 218 14.08 -11.88 19.42
CA TRP A 218 14.68 -12.74 18.42
C TRP A 218 13.70 -13.00 17.29
N TYR A 219 14.22 -13.38 16.14
CA TYR A 219 13.45 -13.68 14.95
C TYR A 219 13.83 -15.06 14.46
N TYR A 220 12.83 -15.88 14.17
CA TYR A 220 13.04 -17.21 13.59
C TYR A 220 12.62 -17.19 12.13
N ALA A 221 13.63 -17.34 11.26
CA ALA A 221 13.44 -17.53 9.83
C ALA A 221 13.11 -19.00 9.59
N HIS A 222 11.83 -19.32 9.36
CA HIS A 222 11.33 -20.69 9.34
C HIS A 222 11.98 -21.53 8.23
N GLU A 223 12.06 -21.00 7.01
CA GLU A 223 12.62 -21.73 5.86
C GLU A 223 14.11 -22.05 6.02
N GLN A 224 14.84 -21.21 6.75
CA GLN A 224 16.28 -21.38 6.99
C GLN A 224 16.56 -22.16 8.28
N ASP A 225 15.53 -22.49 9.05
CA ASP A 225 15.62 -23.09 10.39
C ASP A 225 16.65 -22.34 11.27
N LYS A 226 16.56 -21.00 11.29
CA LYS A 226 17.58 -20.15 11.92
C LYS A 226 16.99 -19.06 12.81
N VAL A 227 17.44 -19.04 14.05
CA VAL A 227 17.20 -17.93 14.99
C VAL A 227 18.24 -16.83 14.78
N LYS A 228 17.77 -15.60 14.59
CA LYS A 228 18.58 -14.39 14.36
C LYS A 228 18.21 -13.35 15.40
N PHE A 229 19.21 -12.56 15.82
CA PHE A 229 18.95 -11.37 16.62
C PHE A 229 18.09 -10.39 15.81
N LEU A 230 17.01 -9.87 16.41
CA LEU A 230 16.19 -8.85 15.78
C LEU A 230 16.41 -7.49 16.44
N ARG A 231 16.03 -7.33 17.71
CA ARG A 231 16.17 -6.07 18.47
C ARG A 231 16.33 -6.31 19.96
N ASN A 232 16.90 -5.34 20.67
CA ASN A 232 17.17 -5.48 22.10
C ASN A 232 15.91 -5.33 22.97
N THR A 233 14.88 -4.63 22.47
CA THR A 233 13.67 -4.37 23.24
C THR A 233 12.42 -4.31 22.36
N MET A 234 11.25 -4.44 22.97
CA MET A 234 9.95 -4.29 22.32
C MET A 234 9.77 -2.89 21.70
N TYR A 235 10.24 -1.84 22.37
CA TYR A 235 10.24 -0.48 21.82
C TYR A 235 11.02 -0.40 20.50
N GLU A 236 12.23 -0.97 20.44
CA GLU A 236 13.02 -0.95 19.20
C GLU A 236 12.39 -1.80 18.08
N LEU A 237 11.75 -2.91 18.42
CA LEU A 237 10.97 -3.71 17.48
C LEU A 237 9.87 -2.84 16.83
N LEU A 238 9.01 -2.24 17.64
CA LEU A 238 7.86 -1.47 17.17
C LEU A 238 8.27 -0.18 16.44
N GLU A 239 9.13 0.64 17.04
CA GLU A 239 9.45 1.99 16.54
C GLU A 239 10.52 2.02 15.45
N LYS A 240 11.23 0.91 15.21
CA LYS A 240 12.27 0.81 14.17
C LYS A 240 11.98 -0.29 13.16
N GLU A 241 11.94 -1.55 13.60
CA GLU A 241 11.88 -2.70 12.69
C GLU A 241 10.52 -2.78 11.99
N LEU A 242 9.43 -2.83 12.76
CA LEU A 242 8.08 -2.97 12.21
C LEU A 242 7.64 -1.71 11.44
N VAL A 243 8.08 -0.52 11.85
CA VAL A 243 7.85 0.72 11.08
C VAL A 243 8.49 0.68 9.69
N ASN A 244 9.66 0.05 9.54
CA ASN A 244 10.31 -0.08 8.24
C ASN A 244 9.63 -1.16 7.40
N TYR A 245 9.32 -2.31 8.01
CA TYR A 245 8.60 -3.39 7.34
C TYR A 245 7.25 -2.93 6.75
N LEU A 246 6.43 -2.26 7.56
CA LEU A 246 5.13 -1.72 7.14
C LEU A 246 5.24 -0.52 6.18
N ARG A 247 6.45 0.00 5.94
CA ARG A 247 6.65 1.05 4.92
C ARG A 247 6.90 0.46 3.54
N GLU A 248 7.57 -0.68 3.53
CA GLU A 248 8.04 -1.37 2.32
C GLU A 248 6.96 -2.29 1.74
N ASN A 249 6.04 -2.75 2.59
CA ASN A 249 4.85 -3.54 2.23
C ASN A 249 3.57 -2.70 2.39
#